data_AF-A0A7J2LXI1-F1
#
_entry.id   AF-A0A7J2LXI1-F1
#
_cell.length_a   1.000
_cell.length_b   1.000
_cell.length_c   1.000
_cell.angle_alpha   90.00
_cell.angle_beta   90.00
_cell.angle_gamma   90.00
#
_symmetry.space_group_name_H-M   'P 1'
#
loop_
_entity.id
_entity.type
_entity.pdbx_description
1 polymer ?
#
loop_
_entity_poly.entity_id
_entity_poly.type
_entity_poly.pdbx_seq_one_letter_code
_entity_poly.pdbx_strand_id
1 'polypeptide(L)'
;MTRHIASEGGEVLYVLTMQDEDSLLEEASNIGLPIDEPVRDGNIRIKRCGELADSNEAQQYLFSLHPEMEKFRPGLIIIDELTDLLAHLETPPSSAWAGR
;
A
#
# COMPACT_ATOMS: atom_id res chain seq x y z
N MET A 1 3.65 14.94 -6.08
CA MET A 1 3.12 15.25 -4.74
C MET A 1 3.85 14.46 -3.65
N THR A 2 3.96 13.13 -3.78
CA THR A 2 4.69 12.23 -2.87
C THR A 2 6.12 12.67 -2.57
N ARG A 3 6.94 12.86 -3.62
CA ARG A 3 8.34 13.32 -3.50
C ARG A 3 8.46 14.67 -2.80
N HIS A 4 7.52 15.58 -3.04
CA HIS A 4 7.54 16.92 -2.44
C HIS A 4 7.29 16.85 -0.93
N ILE A 5 6.27 16.11 -0.50
CA ILE A 5 5.97 15.91 0.93
C ILE A 5 7.14 15.22 1.64
N ALA A 6 7.72 14.19 1.01
CA ALA A 6 8.88 13.50 1.56
C ALA A 6 10.11 14.42 1.68
N SER A 7 10.36 15.27 0.67
CA SER A 7 11.49 16.21 0.67
C SER A 7 11.37 17.32 1.72
N GLU A 8 10.15 17.60 2.21
CA GLU A 8 9.89 18.55 3.29
C GLU A 8 9.93 17.89 4.68
N GLY A 9 10.33 16.63 4.76
CA GLY A 9 10.39 15.86 6.01
C GLY A 9 9.07 15.20 6.41
N GLY A 10 8.06 15.21 5.53
CA GLY A 10 6.82 14.47 5.73
C GLY A 10 6.99 12.96 5.56
N GLU A 11 6.19 12.19 6.29
CA GLU A 11 6.15 10.73 6.21
C GLU A 11 5.04 10.28 5.26
N VAL A 12 5.37 9.41 4.30
CA VAL A 12 4.45 8.88 3.29
C VAL A 12 4.41 7.37 3.36
N LEU A 13 3.21 6.81 3.53
CA LEU A 13 2.98 5.36 3.42
C LEU A 13 2.47 5.05 2.00
N TYR A 14 3.23 4.27 1.24
CA TYR A 14 2.87 3.79 -0.09
C TYR A 14 2.47 2.32 -0.01
N VAL A 15 1.24 2.00 -0.36
CA VAL A 15 0.68 0.66 -0.33
C VAL A 15 0.57 0.14 -1.76
N LEU A 16 1.31 -0.92 -2.07
CA LEU A 16 1.33 -1.60 -3.37
C LEU A 16 0.44 -2.83 -3.34
N THR A 17 -0.57 -2.87 -4.20
CA THR A 17 -1.49 -4.02 -4.33
C THR A 17 -0.88 -5.10 -5.23
N MET A 18 -0.39 -4.72 -6.41
CA MET A 18 0.04 -5.65 -7.46
C MET A 18 1.56 -5.65 -7.66
N GLN A 19 2.13 -4.48 -7.99
CA GLN A 19 3.56 -4.34 -8.30
C GLN A 19 4.46 -4.52 -7.06
N ASP A 20 5.75 -4.79 -7.31
CA ASP A 20 6.78 -4.82 -6.27
C ASP A 20 7.48 -3.46 -6.13
N GLU A 21 8.28 -3.35 -5.07
CA GLU A 21 9.02 -2.13 -4.74
C GLU A 21 10.01 -1.75 -5.84
N ASP A 22 10.75 -2.71 -6.40
CA ASP A 22 11.75 -2.46 -7.45
C ASP A 22 11.10 -1.87 -8.71
N SER A 23 9.94 -2.41 -9.11
CA SER A 23 9.16 -1.91 -10.25
C SER A 23 8.70 -0.47 -10.02
N LEU A 24 8.21 -0.14 -8.83
CA LEU A 24 7.80 1.22 -8.48
C LEU A 24 8.98 2.19 -8.55
N LEU A 25 10.15 1.80 -8.02
CA LEU A 25 11.36 2.63 -8.02
C LEU A 25 11.85 2.87 -9.46
N GLU A 26 11.85 1.83 -10.30
CA GLU A 26 12.21 1.94 -11.71
C GLU A 26 11.24 2.88 -12.45
N GLU A 27 9.94 2.73 -12.27
CA GLU A 27 8.93 3.60 -12.89
C GLU A 27 9.11 5.06 -12.46
N ALA A 28 9.26 5.30 -11.15
CA ALA A 28 9.48 6.62 -10.58
C ALA A 28 10.73 7.29 -11.17
N SER A 29 11.82 6.53 -11.35
CA SER A 29 13.04 6.99 -12.00
C SER A 29 12.81 7.33 -13.48
N ASN A 30 12.12 6.45 -14.21
CA ASN A 30 11.83 6.61 -15.64
C ASN A 30 10.99 7.86 -15.95
N ILE A 31 10.11 8.27 -15.04
CA ILE A 31 9.30 9.50 -15.18
C ILE A 31 10.00 10.75 -14.62
N GLY A 32 11.27 10.65 -14.23
CA GLY A 32 12.05 11.77 -13.70
C GLY A 32 11.68 12.19 -12.27
N LEU A 33 10.98 11.33 -11.54
CA LEU A 33 10.56 11.52 -10.15
C LEU A 33 11.11 10.43 -9.23
N PRO A 34 12.45 10.21 -9.18
CA PRO A 34 13.03 9.20 -8.32
C PRO A 34 12.63 9.41 -6.86
N ILE A 35 12.30 8.31 -6.19
CA ILE A 35 11.90 8.28 -4.77
C ILE A 35 12.84 7.42 -3.91
N ASP A 36 13.94 6.92 -4.49
CA ASP A 36 14.89 6.00 -3.85
C ASP A 36 15.53 6.62 -2.61
N GLU A 37 15.93 7.89 -2.71
CA GLU A 37 16.49 8.66 -1.59
C GLU A 37 15.47 8.79 -0.43
N PRO A 38 14.25 9.32 -0.64
CA PRO A 38 13.21 9.32 0.38
C PRO A 38 12.85 7.96 0.99
N VAL A 39 12.91 6.88 0.21
CA VAL A 39 12.67 5.52 0.71
C VAL A 39 13.81 5.09 1.63
N ARG A 40 15.06 5.26 1.19
CA ARG A 40 16.26 4.94 1.97
C ARG A 40 16.34 5.75 3.27
N ASP A 41 15.96 7.02 3.22
CA ASP A 41 15.99 7.92 4.37
C ASP A 41 14.80 7.66 5.33
N GLY A 42 13.86 6.80 4.93
CA GLY A 42 12.72 6.37 5.74
C GLY A 42 11.53 7.32 5.73
N ASN A 43 11.58 8.39 4.94
CA ASN A 43 10.46 9.33 4.72
C ASN A 43 9.33 8.70 3.92
N ILE A 44 9.64 7.76 3.03
CA ILE A 44 8.64 6.94 2.34
C ILE A 44 8.79 5.50 2.82
N ARG A 45 7.69 4.92 3.31
CA ARG A 45 7.61 3.48 3.57
C ARG A 45 6.73 2.82 2.53
N ILE A 46 7.28 1.80 1.88
CA ILE A 46 6.56 0.99 0.91
C ILE A 46 6.09 -0.28 1.62
N LYS A 47 4.82 -0.63 1.43
CA LYS A 47 4.20 -1.84 1.95
C LYS A 47 3.49 -2.55 0.82
N ARG A 48 3.76 -3.83 0.66
CA ARG A 48 3.08 -4.68 -0.32
C ARG A 48 1.92 -5.42 0.32
N CYS A 49 0.80 -5.46 -0.40
CA CYS A 49 -0.40 -6.20 -0.05
C CYS A 49 -0.23 -7.72 -0.24
N GLY A 50 0.59 -8.10 -1.22
CA GLY A 50 0.75 -9.50 -1.62
C GLY A 50 -0.47 -9.99 -2.41
N GLU A 51 -0.43 -11.26 -2.81
CA GLU A 51 -1.57 -11.90 -3.47
C GLU A 51 -2.65 -12.19 -2.43
N LEU A 52 -3.75 -11.42 -2.46
CA LEU A 52 -4.91 -11.66 -1.61
C LEU A 52 -5.80 -12.73 -2.24
N ALA A 53 -6.20 -13.75 -1.49
CA ALA A 53 -7.06 -14.80 -2.01
C ALA A 53 -8.57 -14.49 -1.88
N ASP A 54 -8.96 -13.75 -0.83
CA ASP A 54 -10.36 -13.48 -0.52
C ASP A 54 -10.58 -12.21 0.31
N SER A 55 -11.85 -11.92 0.61
CA SER A 55 -12.28 -10.76 1.41
C SER A 55 -11.72 -10.75 2.82
N ASN A 56 -11.50 -11.92 3.44
CA ASN A 56 -10.99 -12.02 4.79
C ASN A 56 -9.49 -11.66 4.80
N GLU A 57 -8.70 -12.17 3.86
CA GLU A 57 -7.29 -11.79 3.72
C GLU A 57 -7.14 -10.28 3.44
N ALA A 58 -7.98 -9.72 2.57
CA ALA A 58 -8.01 -8.28 2.29
C ALA A 58 -8.28 -7.45 3.56
N GLN A 59 -9.25 -7.88 4.37
CA GLN A 59 -9.56 -7.23 5.66
C GLN A 59 -8.42 -7.35 6.66
N GLN A 60 -7.83 -8.55 6.81
CA GLN A 60 -6.68 -8.76 7.70
C GLN A 60 -5.49 -7.90 7.28
N TYR A 61 -5.24 -7.77 5.98
CA TYR A 61 -4.21 -6.86 5.48
C TYR A 61 -4.48 -5.42 5.89
N LEU A 62 -5.70 -4.90 5.66
CA LEU A 62 -6.07 -3.55 6.07
C LEU A 62 -5.91 -3.33 7.58
N PHE A 63 -6.29 -4.31 8.41
CA PHE A 63 -6.06 -4.23 9.86
C PHE A 63 -4.58 -4.26 10.23
N SER A 64 -3.75 -4.99 9.47
CA SER A 64 -2.30 -5.05 9.68
C SER A 64 -1.60 -3.72 9.42
N LEU A 65 -2.21 -2.81 8.64
CA LEU A 65 -1.67 -1.47 8.41
C LEU A 65 -1.84 -0.56 9.64
N HIS A 66 -2.79 -0.84 10.53
CA HIS A 66 -3.11 0.04 11.65
C HIS A 66 -1.94 0.27 12.62
N PRO A 67 -1.25 -0.76 13.15
CA PRO A 67 -0.08 -0.55 14.01
C PRO A 67 1.03 0.24 13.31
N GLU A 68 1.14 0.05 12.00
CA GLU A 68 2.13 0.69 11.17
C GLU A 68 1.83 2.17 10.97
N MET A 69 0.56 2.52 10.76
CA MET A 69 0.10 3.91 10.74
C MET A 69 0.26 4.59 12.09
N GLU A 70 0.05 3.90 13.21
CA GLU A 70 0.25 4.48 14.55
C GLU A 70 1.73 4.79 14.83
N LYS A 71 2.63 3.89 14.42
CA LYS A 71 4.07 4.02 14.63
C LYS A 71 4.71 5.02 13.67
N PHE A 72 4.33 4.97 12.39
CA PHE A 72 4.91 5.78 11.33
C PHE A 72 4.21 7.11 11.11
N ARG A 73 2.97 7.27 11.57
CA ARG A 73 2.19 8.53 11.48
C ARG A 73 2.28 9.24 10.13
N PRO A 74 2.01 8.52 9.02
CA PRO A 74 2.13 9.11 7.69
C PRO A 74 1.19 10.31 7.54
N GLY A 75 1.72 11.42 7.05
CA GLY A 75 0.93 12.59 6.66
C GLY A 75 0.21 12.41 5.32
N LEU A 76 0.67 11.44 4.51
CA LEU A 76 0.04 11.01 3.27
C LEU A 76 0.06 9.49 3.16
N ILE A 77 -1.08 8.92 2.77
CA ILE A 77 -1.21 7.51 2.42
C ILE A 77 -1.58 7.43 0.94
N ILE A 78 -0.85 6.61 0.19
CA ILE A 78 -1.13 6.29 -1.20
C ILE A 78 -1.43 4.81 -1.26
N ILE A 79 -2.58 4.47 -1.85
CA ILE A 79 -2.93 3.08 -2.15
C ILE A 79 -2.91 2.97 -3.66
N ASP A 80 -1.93 2.25 -4.17
CA ASP A 80 -1.82 1.93 -5.57
C ASP A 80 -2.92 0.95 -5.97
N GLU A 81 -3.51 1.16 -7.15
CA GLU A 81 -4.58 0.33 -7.71
C GLU A 81 -5.64 -0.10 -6.67
N LEU A 82 -6.20 0.86 -5.93
CA LEU A 82 -7.21 0.62 -4.89
C LEU A 82 -8.38 -0.27 -5.36
N THR A 83 -8.72 -0.21 -6.65
CA THR A 83 -9.74 -1.05 -7.28
C THR A 83 -9.50 -2.54 -7.08
N ASP A 84 -8.24 -2.99 -7.08
CA ASP A 84 -7.91 -4.40 -6.92
C ASP A 84 -8.13 -4.86 -5.48
N LEU A 85 -7.78 -4.02 -4.51
CA LEU A 85 -8.10 -4.28 -3.11
C LEU A 85 -9.61 -4.32 -2.89
N LEU A 86 -10.37 -3.41 -3.52
CA LEU A 86 -11.82 -3.37 -3.44
C LEU A 86 -12.48 -4.61 -4.06
N ALA A 87 -11.96 -5.15 -5.17
CA ALA A 87 -12.50 -6.35 -5.79
C ALA A 87 -12.56 -7.55 -4.82
N HIS A 88 -11.55 -7.69 -3.96
CA HIS A 88 -11.52 -8.74 -2.94
C HIS A 88 -12.52 -8.47 -1.81
N LEU A 89 -12.77 -7.19 -1.46
CA LEU A 89 -13.69 -6.78 -0.39
C LEU A 89 -15.17 -6.82 -0.80
N GLU A 90 -15.47 -6.58 -2.07
CA GLU A 90 -16.82 -6.63 -2.63
C GLU A 90 -17.30 -8.05 -2.88
N THR A 91 -16.37 -9.02 -2.90
CA THR A 91 -16.72 -10.43 -3.02
C THR A 91 -17.32 -10.88 -1.69
N PRO A 92 -18.64 -11.21 -1.62
CA PRO A 92 -19.22 -11.72 -0.39
C PRO A 92 -18.48 -13.00 0.01
N PRO A 93 -18.34 -13.29 1.32
CA PRO A 93 -17.67 -14.49 1.77
C PRO A 93 -18.26 -15.67 1.02
N SER A 94 -17.40 -16.43 0.33
CA SER A 94 -17.82 -17.61 -0.39
C SER A 94 -18.70 -18.44 0.54
N SER A 95 -19.84 -18.87 0.03
CA SER A 95 -20.98 -19.41 0.78
C SER A 95 -20.72 -20.77 1.44
N ALA A 96 -19.68 -20.89 2.26
CA ALA A 96 -19.43 -22.05 3.12
C ALA A 96 -20.39 -22.12 4.33
N TRP A 97 -21.26 -21.11 4.50
CA TRP A 97 -22.23 -21.02 5.59
C TRP A 97 -23.69 -20.91 5.13
N ALA A 98 -24.00 -21.16 3.85
CA ALA A 98 -25.38 -21.18 3.35
C ALA A 98 -26.09 -22.54 3.57
N GLY A 99 -25.68 -23.30 4.60
CA GLY A 99 -26.25 -24.61 4.87
C GLY A 99 -25.89 -25.16 6.24
N ARG A 100 -26.45 -24.58 7.30
CA ARG A 100 -26.88 -25.29 8.52
C ARG A 100 -28.09 -24.59 9.13
#